data_AF-A0A1V5VJF5-F1
#
_entry.id   AF-A0A1V5VJF5-F1
#
_cell.length_a   1.000
_cell.length_b   1.000
_cell.length_c   1.000
_cell.angle_alpha   90.00
_cell.angle_beta   90.00
_cell.angle_gamma   90.00
#
_symmetry.space_group_name_H-M   'P 1'
#
loop_
_entity.id
_entity.type
_entity.pdbx_description
1 polymer ?
#
loop_
_entity_poly.entity_id
_entity_poly.type
_entity_poly.pdbx_seq_one_letter_code
_entity_poly.pdbx_strand_id
1 'polypeptide(L)'
;MQRTDIVKFFEDLSYDTKGIGAWLGQGGTQESFDRLAAIEKEPLGKVQLNQLLTLSRALGVSDDFFRYYWLSAPEHTYDITKLGDYDPSYGNEKAIISLKHLKWGLTRIYIDGLLYFGNIKYGYKALRNKSMSELTEFFRSKRIPIELIKNRDSAMKFKKIAKDDRYLISEMACKNFGDKPMTASLLKDFLIKSYKTLCQNGPKTIKIRELINKHPSAGRINEDNQMFLFSADDILEETVSSELDIESKYETIAARYDKARMSAIANTEYYLSLAGDLDVYMATSMRTRQDFRNMADFCEKIFESEHLKDLNLRYFDPTISAADGHEDKGLIECLMVKCSKVLVYSAGEKESYGKDAEAAMALSLGKPVIFYCNRSQKEKFYKDIHPLSRLVDFASGVAVGAIVTDSETEVACLLRRIFENRMEYTIEQRKDKPGYFRLREKITGSVVRIQTNDELLSGSFWNHYLKK
;
A
#
# COMPACT_ATOMS: atom_id res chain seq x y z
N MET A 1 -24.18 -17.35 33.15
CA MET A 1 -24.05 -16.11 32.35
C MET A 1 -25.40 -15.79 31.74
N GLN A 2 -25.88 -14.55 31.79
CA GLN A 2 -27.21 -14.21 31.30
C GLN A 2 -27.19 -13.97 29.79
N ARG A 3 -28.35 -14.10 29.13
CA ARG A 3 -28.51 -13.84 27.67
C ARG A 3 -27.94 -12.47 27.27
N THR A 4 -28.18 -11.44 28.08
CA THR A 4 -27.68 -10.08 27.86
C THR A 4 -26.16 -9.99 27.82
N ASP A 5 -25.48 -10.76 28.66
CA ASP A 5 -24.01 -10.82 28.70
C ASP A 5 -23.45 -11.48 27.44
N ILE A 6 -24.08 -12.57 26.99
CA ILE A 6 -23.67 -13.29 25.77
C ILE A 6 -23.86 -12.42 24.54
N VAL A 7 -25.03 -11.77 24.40
CA VAL A 7 -25.30 -10.86 23.29
C VAL A 7 -24.29 -9.71 23.26
N LYS A 8 -23.99 -9.12 24.41
CA LYS A 8 -22.98 -8.05 24.52
C LYS A 8 -21.58 -8.56 24.17
N PHE A 9 -21.22 -9.77 24.59
CA PHE A 9 -19.91 -10.37 24.30
C PHE A 9 -19.67 -10.59 22.80
N PHE A 10 -20.72 -10.89 22.04
CA PHE A 10 -20.68 -11.11 20.58
C PHE A 10 -21.22 -9.93 19.76
N GLU A 11 -21.36 -8.73 20.33
CA GLU A 11 -21.97 -7.59 19.64
C GLU A 11 -21.18 -7.13 18.39
N ASP A 12 -19.88 -7.41 18.36
CA ASP A 12 -18.97 -7.13 17.25
C ASP A 12 -19.10 -8.12 16.09
N LEU A 13 -19.64 -9.32 16.32
CA LEU A 13 -19.82 -10.36 15.31
C LEU A 13 -21.29 -10.62 14.94
N SER A 14 -22.22 -10.31 15.84
CA SER A 14 -23.66 -10.54 15.63
C SER A 14 -24.35 -9.29 15.10
N TYR A 15 -25.22 -9.47 14.10
CA TYR A 15 -26.13 -8.43 13.63
C TYR A 15 -27.36 -9.09 13.02
N ASP A 16 -28.52 -8.45 13.22
CA ASP A 16 -29.79 -8.89 12.65
C ASP A 16 -30.17 -10.34 13.07
N THR A 17 -31.23 -10.87 12.47
CA THR A 17 -31.64 -12.29 12.60
C THR A 17 -31.09 -13.15 11.46
N LYS A 18 -30.07 -12.69 10.71
CA LYS A 18 -29.55 -13.35 9.51
C LYS A 18 -28.03 -13.53 9.57
N GLY A 19 -27.52 -14.60 8.95
CA GLY A 19 -26.07 -14.84 8.84
C GLY A 19 -25.50 -15.73 9.96
N ILE A 20 -24.19 -15.98 9.90
CA ILE A 20 -23.50 -16.93 10.79
C ILE A 20 -23.52 -16.49 12.27
N GLY A 21 -23.60 -15.19 12.56
CA GLY A 21 -23.67 -14.63 13.92
C GLY A 21 -25.07 -14.41 14.46
N ALA A 22 -26.14 -14.72 13.70
CA ALA A 22 -27.52 -14.38 14.08
C ALA A 22 -27.96 -15.00 15.42
N TRP A 23 -27.54 -16.24 15.69
CA TRP A 23 -27.89 -16.96 16.92
C TRP A 23 -27.14 -16.47 18.17
N LEU A 24 -26.13 -15.62 17.98
CA LEU A 24 -25.37 -15.00 19.07
C LEU A 24 -25.97 -13.64 19.47
N GLY A 25 -26.81 -13.07 18.62
CA GLY A 25 -27.46 -11.77 18.82
C GLY A 25 -28.92 -11.90 19.30
N GLN A 26 -29.68 -10.82 19.17
CA GLN A 26 -31.08 -10.75 19.62
C GLN A 26 -31.98 -11.81 18.98
N GLY A 27 -31.65 -12.30 17.78
CA GLY A 27 -32.38 -13.35 17.07
C GLY A 27 -32.15 -14.78 17.57
N GLY A 28 -31.25 -15.00 18.54
CA GLY A 28 -31.01 -16.32 19.13
C GLY A 28 -32.20 -16.87 19.92
N THR A 29 -32.39 -18.19 19.87
CA THR A 29 -33.41 -18.89 20.66
C THR A 29 -32.96 -19.06 22.12
N GLN A 30 -33.90 -19.25 23.05
CA GLN A 30 -33.55 -19.46 24.45
C GLN A 30 -32.65 -20.70 24.64
N GLU A 31 -32.93 -21.78 23.91
CA GLU A 31 -32.15 -23.02 23.92
C GLU A 31 -30.71 -22.79 23.47
N SER A 32 -30.50 -21.89 22.50
CA SER A 32 -29.16 -21.52 22.04
C SER A 32 -28.36 -20.84 23.14
N PHE A 33 -29.00 -19.91 23.88
CA PHE A 33 -28.35 -19.22 24.99
C PHE A 33 -28.12 -20.11 26.19
N ASP A 34 -29.06 -20.99 26.53
CA ASP A 34 -28.90 -21.98 27.60
C ASP A 34 -27.72 -22.89 27.30
N ARG A 35 -27.61 -23.35 26.04
CA ARG A 35 -26.48 -24.18 25.61
C ARG A 35 -25.15 -23.42 25.71
N LEU A 36 -25.10 -22.17 25.27
CA LEU A 36 -23.90 -21.33 25.36
C LEU A 36 -23.51 -21.03 26.81
N ALA A 37 -24.48 -20.82 27.70
CA ALA A 37 -24.23 -20.58 29.12
C ALA A 37 -23.60 -21.80 29.83
N ALA A 38 -23.80 -23.00 29.29
CA ALA A 38 -23.23 -24.24 29.80
C ALA A 38 -21.86 -24.59 29.20
N ILE A 39 -21.32 -23.81 28.25
CA ILE A 39 -20.15 -24.20 27.43
C ILE A 39 -18.89 -24.57 28.23
N GLU A 40 -18.66 -23.93 29.37
CA GLU A 40 -17.48 -24.18 30.22
C GLU A 40 -17.57 -25.51 30.98
N LYS A 41 -18.79 -25.98 31.26
CA LYS A 41 -19.05 -27.28 31.91
C LYS A 41 -19.25 -28.40 30.89
N GLU A 42 -19.86 -28.04 29.76
CA GLU A 42 -20.20 -28.93 28.68
C GLU A 42 -19.61 -28.34 27.38
N PRO A 43 -18.40 -28.76 26.97
CA PRO A 43 -17.77 -28.27 25.74
C PRO A 43 -18.65 -28.46 24.50
N LEU A 44 -18.65 -27.48 23.62
CA LEU A 44 -19.47 -27.45 22.41
C LEU A 44 -18.77 -28.19 21.26
N GLY A 45 -19.22 -29.41 20.97
CA GLY A 45 -18.74 -30.19 19.83
C GLY A 45 -19.36 -29.73 18.49
N LYS A 46 -18.77 -30.17 17.37
CA LYS A 46 -19.23 -29.81 16.01
C LYS A 46 -20.70 -30.11 15.75
N VAL A 47 -21.21 -31.25 16.24
CA VAL A 47 -22.62 -31.63 16.02
C VAL A 47 -23.56 -30.61 16.67
N GLN A 48 -23.29 -30.23 17.91
CA GLN A 48 -24.07 -29.20 18.61
C GLN A 48 -23.90 -27.83 17.96
N LEU A 49 -22.69 -27.46 17.50
CA LEU A 49 -22.49 -26.23 16.73
C LEU A 49 -23.36 -26.23 15.45
N ASN A 50 -23.40 -27.35 14.72
CA ASN A 50 -24.24 -27.47 13.53
C ASN A 50 -25.74 -27.37 13.84
N GLN A 51 -26.19 -27.90 14.98
CA GLN A 51 -27.56 -27.70 15.46
C GLN A 51 -27.84 -26.21 15.71
N LEU A 52 -26.96 -25.51 16.44
CA LEU A 52 -27.10 -24.07 16.70
C LEU A 52 -27.15 -23.25 15.41
N LEU A 53 -26.24 -23.52 14.47
CA LEU A 53 -26.23 -22.90 13.15
C LEU A 53 -27.54 -23.17 12.38
N THR A 54 -28.02 -24.41 12.38
CA THR A 54 -29.23 -24.79 11.63
C THR A 54 -30.47 -24.15 12.22
N LEU A 55 -30.60 -24.12 13.55
CA LEU A 55 -31.68 -23.42 14.25
C LEU A 55 -31.67 -21.92 13.94
N SER A 56 -30.49 -21.36 13.63
CA SER A 56 -30.31 -19.98 13.19
C SER A 56 -30.46 -19.77 11.68
N ARG A 57 -30.89 -20.79 10.93
CA ARG A 57 -30.96 -20.81 9.45
C ARG A 57 -29.62 -20.58 8.75
N ALA A 58 -28.51 -20.76 9.47
CA ALA A 58 -27.19 -20.91 8.88
C ALA A 58 -26.98 -22.38 8.51
N LEU A 59 -26.20 -22.60 7.46
CA LEU A 59 -25.87 -23.96 7.03
C LEU A 59 -24.79 -24.53 7.96
N GLY A 60 -24.80 -25.82 8.32
CA GLY A 60 -23.77 -26.45 9.19
C GLY A 60 -22.44 -26.75 8.50
N VAL A 61 -21.34 -26.92 9.23
CA VAL A 61 -19.96 -27.06 8.73
C VAL A 61 -19.46 -28.51 8.69
N SER A 62 -18.40 -28.77 7.90
CA SER A 62 -17.66 -30.05 7.90
C SER A 62 -16.83 -30.23 9.18
N ASP A 63 -16.42 -31.48 9.45
CA ASP A 63 -15.49 -31.81 10.53
C ASP A 63 -14.16 -31.07 10.38
N ASP A 64 -13.61 -31.03 9.17
CA ASP A 64 -12.33 -30.39 8.91
C ASP A 64 -12.38 -28.87 9.02
N PHE A 65 -13.48 -28.24 8.58
CA PHE A 65 -13.68 -26.80 8.78
C PHE A 65 -13.75 -26.47 10.27
N PHE A 66 -14.51 -27.25 11.05
CA PHE A 66 -14.58 -27.07 12.50
C PHE A 66 -13.21 -27.21 13.16
N ARG A 67 -12.45 -28.24 12.79
CA ARG A 67 -11.08 -28.44 13.29
C ARG A 67 -10.16 -27.29 12.89
N TYR A 68 -10.24 -26.81 11.66
CA TYR A 68 -9.39 -25.72 11.16
C TYR A 68 -9.58 -24.42 11.94
N TYR A 69 -10.84 -24.05 12.20
CA TYR A 69 -11.18 -22.74 12.78
C TYR A 69 -11.14 -22.68 14.31
N TRP A 70 -11.40 -23.79 15.00
CA TRP A 70 -11.44 -23.81 16.47
C TRP A 70 -10.38 -24.73 17.07
N LEU A 71 -10.05 -25.86 16.44
CA LEU A 71 -9.17 -26.86 17.07
C LEU A 71 -7.75 -26.88 16.51
N SER A 72 -7.36 -25.83 15.78
CA SER A 72 -6.00 -25.70 15.26
C SER A 72 -5.60 -24.23 15.09
N ALA A 73 -4.30 -23.99 15.20
CA ALA A 73 -3.67 -22.70 14.91
C ALA A 73 -2.66 -22.89 13.75
N PRO A 74 -3.14 -23.10 12.51
CA PRO A 74 -2.26 -23.32 11.37
C PRO A 74 -1.52 -22.02 11.01
N GLU A 75 -0.41 -22.15 10.29
CA GLU A 75 0.17 -20.97 9.64
C GLU A 75 -0.85 -20.34 8.69
N HIS A 76 -1.01 -19.03 8.78
CA HIS A 76 -2.05 -18.29 8.08
C HIS A 76 -1.46 -17.06 7.39
N THR A 77 -2.32 -16.34 6.70
CA THR A 77 -2.03 -15.07 6.01
C THR A 77 -1.91 -13.85 6.94
N TYR A 78 -2.19 -14.04 8.22
CA TYR A 78 -2.08 -13.06 9.29
C TYR A 78 -1.86 -13.78 10.62
N ASP A 79 -1.49 -13.06 11.68
CA ASP A 79 -1.18 -13.70 12.96
C ASP A 79 -2.46 -14.01 13.76
N ILE A 80 -2.94 -15.25 13.63
CA ILE A 80 -4.14 -15.73 14.33
C ILE A 80 -3.95 -15.83 15.86
N THR A 81 -2.70 -15.84 16.34
CA THR A 81 -2.37 -15.92 17.77
C THR A 81 -2.45 -14.55 18.46
N LYS A 82 -2.50 -13.47 17.66
CA LYS A 82 -2.65 -12.09 18.14
C LYS A 82 -4.09 -11.59 18.08
N LEU A 83 -5.01 -12.43 17.61
CA LEU A 83 -6.44 -12.16 17.72
C LEU A 83 -6.86 -12.17 19.20
N GLY A 84 -7.87 -11.35 19.51
CA GLY A 84 -8.51 -11.39 20.82
C GLY A 84 -9.00 -12.80 21.16
N ASP A 85 -9.01 -13.11 22.45
CA ASP A 85 -9.53 -14.38 23.01
C ASP A 85 -8.80 -15.67 22.62
N TYR A 86 -7.70 -15.59 21.87
CA TYR A 86 -6.82 -16.73 21.60
C TYR A 86 -6.20 -17.29 22.88
N ASP A 87 -6.14 -18.61 22.96
CA ASP A 87 -5.40 -19.35 23.97
C ASP A 87 -4.64 -20.50 23.27
N PRO A 88 -3.33 -20.70 23.56
CA PRO A 88 -2.55 -21.79 22.98
C PRO A 88 -3.11 -23.19 23.22
N SER A 89 -3.90 -23.39 24.29
CA SER A 89 -4.51 -24.68 24.62
C SER A 89 -5.53 -25.15 23.59
N TYR A 90 -6.18 -24.24 22.85
CA TYR A 90 -7.29 -24.57 21.93
C TYR A 90 -6.92 -25.61 20.87
N GLY A 91 -5.65 -25.65 20.43
CA GLY A 91 -5.16 -26.62 19.44
C GLY A 91 -5.15 -28.08 19.92
N ASN A 92 -5.25 -28.31 21.24
CA ASN A 92 -5.26 -29.65 21.84
C ASN A 92 -6.68 -30.13 22.19
N GLU A 93 -7.67 -29.24 22.04
CA GLU A 93 -9.04 -29.54 22.40
C GLU A 93 -9.76 -30.36 21.32
N LYS A 94 -10.82 -31.06 21.73
CA LYS A 94 -11.71 -31.80 20.82
C LYS A 94 -13.04 -31.08 20.55
N ALA A 95 -13.28 -29.99 21.28
CA ALA A 95 -14.50 -29.22 21.27
C ALA A 95 -14.20 -27.77 21.68
N ILE A 96 -15.18 -26.89 21.51
CA ILE A 96 -15.07 -25.51 21.93
C ILE A 96 -15.37 -25.44 23.44
N ILE A 97 -14.37 -25.08 24.24
CA ILE A 97 -14.43 -25.16 25.71
C ILE A 97 -14.91 -23.87 26.41
N SER A 98 -15.05 -22.76 25.70
CA SER A 98 -15.44 -21.47 26.28
C SER A 98 -16.05 -20.53 25.24
N LEU A 99 -16.72 -19.46 25.69
CA LEU A 99 -17.20 -18.41 24.76
C LEU A 99 -16.04 -17.69 24.06
N LYS A 100 -14.90 -17.52 24.74
CA LYS A 100 -13.68 -16.95 24.16
C LYS A 100 -13.17 -17.82 23.02
N HIS A 101 -13.11 -19.13 23.23
CA HIS A 101 -12.75 -20.09 22.20
C HIS A 101 -13.73 -20.03 21.01
N LEU A 102 -15.04 -20.00 21.27
CA LEU A 102 -16.06 -19.84 20.22
C LEU A 102 -15.82 -18.56 19.40
N LYS A 103 -15.62 -17.43 20.09
CA LYS A 103 -15.40 -16.11 19.49
C LYS A 103 -14.13 -16.04 18.66
N TRP A 104 -13.04 -16.65 19.13
CA TRP A 104 -11.79 -16.72 18.37
C TRP A 104 -11.97 -17.38 17.00
N GLY A 105 -12.59 -18.55 16.93
CA GLY A 105 -12.82 -19.22 15.65
C GLY A 105 -13.82 -18.48 14.74
N LEU A 106 -14.85 -17.87 15.30
CA LEU A 106 -15.78 -17.02 14.53
C LEU A 106 -15.08 -15.77 13.98
N THR A 107 -14.23 -15.13 14.78
CA THR A 107 -13.45 -13.95 14.37
C THR A 107 -12.60 -14.28 13.15
N ARG A 108 -11.91 -15.43 13.16
CA ARG A 108 -11.13 -15.91 12.00
C ARG A 108 -12.00 -16.04 10.73
N ILE A 109 -13.18 -16.66 10.84
CA ILE A 109 -14.12 -16.80 9.70
C ILE A 109 -14.51 -15.42 9.13
N TYR A 110 -14.76 -14.44 9.99
CA TYR A 110 -15.14 -13.10 9.57
C TYR A 110 -13.97 -12.38 8.89
N ILE A 111 -12.77 -12.46 9.48
CA ILE A 111 -11.55 -11.87 8.89
C ILE A 111 -11.30 -12.47 7.52
N ASP A 112 -11.32 -13.79 7.40
CA ASP A 112 -11.09 -14.49 6.13
C ASP A 112 -12.15 -14.15 5.08
N GLY A 113 -13.42 -14.09 5.49
CA GLY A 113 -14.52 -13.67 4.65
C GLY A 113 -14.37 -12.24 4.12
N LEU A 114 -13.89 -11.32 4.94
CA LEU A 114 -13.63 -9.94 4.52
C LEU A 114 -12.36 -9.81 3.67
N LEU A 115 -11.27 -10.51 4.01
CA LEU A 115 -9.99 -10.42 3.31
C LEU A 115 -10.04 -10.97 1.90
N TYR A 116 -10.71 -12.11 1.70
CA TYR A 116 -10.61 -12.87 0.45
C TYR A 116 -11.92 -12.97 -0.34
N PHE A 117 -13.05 -12.64 0.28
CA PHE A 117 -14.36 -12.73 -0.37
C PHE A 117 -15.14 -11.41 -0.31
N GLY A 118 -14.66 -10.40 0.43
CA GLY A 118 -15.32 -9.10 0.64
C GLY A 118 -16.69 -9.20 1.31
N ASN A 119 -17.13 -10.41 1.66
CA ASN A 119 -18.43 -10.72 2.21
C ASN A 119 -18.32 -11.99 3.07
N ILE A 120 -18.65 -11.84 4.35
CA ILE A 120 -18.53 -12.89 5.36
C ILE A 120 -19.42 -14.10 5.01
N LYS A 121 -20.64 -13.87 4.52
CA LYS A 121 -21.57 -14.93 4.14
C LYS A 121 -21.06 -15.73 2.95
N TYR A 122 -20.47 -15.06 1.95
CA TYR A 122 -19.89 -15.75 0.80
C TYR A 122 -18.62 -16.51 1.16
N GLY A 123 -17.71 -15.91 1.93
CA GLY A 123 -16.52 -16.60 2.42
C GLY A 123 -16.88 -17.84 3.25
N TYR A 124 -17.82 -17.69 4.19
CA TYR A 124 -18.33 -18.82 4.95
C TYR A 124 -18.88 -19.93 4.03
N LYS A 125 -19.70 -19.58 3.04
CA LYS A 125 -20.27 -20.56 2.10
C LYS A 125 -19.21 -21.26 1.26
N ALA A 126 -18.17 -20.55 0.84
CA ALA A 126 -17.08 -21.08 0.03
C ALA A 126 -16.16 -22.03 0.83
N LEU A 127 -16.01 -21.79 2.14
CA LEU A 127 -15.03 -22.49 2.98
C LEU A 127 -15.63 -23.63 3.82
N ARG A 128 -16.87 -23.51 4.31
CA ARG A 128 -17.58 -24.41 5.25
C ARG A 128 -17.47 -25.93 5.02
N ASN A 129 -17.27 -26.36 3.78
CA ASN A 129 -17.28 -27.76 3.37
C ASN A 129 -15.90 -28.25 2.91
N LYS A 130 -14.90 -27.37 2.86
CA LYS A 130 -13.54 -27.73 2.48
C LYS A 130 -12.92 -28.65 3.53
N SER A 131 -12.09 -29.57 3.05
CA SER A 131 -11.20 -30.39 3.88
C SER A 131 -10.06 -29.56 4.46
N MET A 132 -9.35 -30.14 5.43
CA MET A 132 -8.20 -29.50 6.08
C MET A 132 -7.11 -29.14 5.08
N SER A 133 -6.84 -30.02 4.10
CA SER A 133 -5.84 -29.79 3.06
C SER A 133 -6.27 -28.69 2.10
N GLU A 134 -7.54 -28.66 1.69
CA GLU A 134 -8.06 -27.60 0.82
C GLU A 134 -8.04 -26.22 1.48
N LEU A 135 -8.36 -26.14 2.79
CA LEU A 135 -8.25 -24.88 3.55
C LEU A 135 -6.80 -24.44 3.67
N THR A 136 -5.91 -25.36 4.07
CA THR A 136 -4.48 -25.08 4.22
C THR A 136 -3.88 -24.60 2.90
N GLU A 137 -4.19 -25.28 1.79
CA GLU A 137 -3.69 -24.90 0.46
C GLU A 137 -4.27 -23.57 -0.01
N PHE A 138 -5.57 -23.34 0.22
CA PHE A 138 -6.20 -22.06 -0.10
C PHE A 138 -5.46 -20.90 0.57
N PHE A 139 -5.25 -20.95 1.89
CA PHE A 139 -4.57 -19.85 2.59
C PHE A 139 -3.07 -19.80 2.32
N ARG A 140 -2.41 -20.95 2.13
CA ARG A 140 -0.99 -21.01 1.69
C ARG A 140 -0.80 -20.27 0.37
N SER A 141 -1.69 -20.45 -0.60
CA SER A 141 -1.63 -19.77 -1.91
C SER A 141 -1.77 -18.23 -1.82
N LYS A 142 -2.26 -17.72 -0.69
CA LYS A 142 -2.43 -16.28 -0.43
C LYS A 142 -1.29 -15.68 0.40
N ARG A 143 -0.39 -16.53 0.92
CA ARG A 143 0.76 -16.09 1.72
C ARG A 143 1.90 -15.63 0.82
N ILE A 144 2.64 -14.64 1.28
CA ILE A 144 3.94 -14.31 0.70
C ILE A 144 4.94 -15.38 1.14
N PRO A 145 5.66 -16.04 0.21
CA PRO A 145 6.65 -17.06 0.55
C PRO A 145 7.93 -16.42 1.09
N ILE A 146 7.89 -15.98 2.35
CA ILE A 146 8.95 -15.20 3.00
C ILE A 146 10.31 -15.91 2.99
N GLU A 147 10.33 -17.23 3.10
CA GLU A 147 11.57 -18.01 3.05
C GLU A 147 12.27 -17.87 1.69
N LEU A 148 11.53 -17.76 0.59
CA LEU A 148 12.14 -17.49 -0.73
C LEU A 148 12.74 -16.09 -0.78
N ILE A 149 12.12 -15.12 -0.11
CA ILE A 149 12.62 -13.74 -0.04
C ILE A 149 13.87 -13.66 0.85
N LYS A 150 13.91 -14.38 1.97
CA LYS A 150 15.07 -14.42 2.88
C LYS A 150 16.26 -15.15 2.26
N ASN A 151 16.00 -16.27 1.57
CA ASN A 151 17.06 -17.14 1.05
C ASN A 151 17.55 -16.79 -0.36
N ARG A 152 16.94 -15.82 -1.06
CA ARG A 152 17.43 -15.40 -2.37
C ARG A 152 18.75 -14.63 -2.28
N ASP A 153 19.54 -14.76 -3.33
CA ASP A 153 20.80 -14.02 -3.46
C ASP A 153 20.59 -12.51 -3.63
N SER A 154 21.66 -11.78 -3.36
CA SER A 154 21.74 -10.34 -3.62
C SER A 154 21.50 -10.03 -5.09
N ALA A 155 20.66 -9.03 -5.37
CA ALA A 155 20.50 -8.50 -6.71
C ALA A 155 21.80 -7.83 -7.21
N MET A 156 21.91 -7.62 -8.52
CA MET A 156 22.97 -6.79 -9.07
C MET A 156 22.94 -5.40 -8.44
N LYS A 157 24.13 -4.86 -8.13
CA LYS A 157 24.23 -3.55 -7.49
C LYS A 157 23.88 -2.45 -8.50
N PHE A 158 22.92 -1.62 -8.12
CA PHE A 158 22.60 -0.40 -8.85
C PHE A 158 23.80 0.55 -8.93
N LYS A 159 23.90 1.27 -10.05
CA LYS A 159 24.85 2.36 -10.22
C LYS A 159 24.50 3.48 -9.26
N LYS A 160 25.51 3.99 -8.54
CA LYS A 160 25.34 5.05 -7.56
C LYS A 160 25.08 6.39 -8.25
N ILE A 161 24.01 7.07 -7.85
CA ILE A 161 23.70 8.45 -8.20
C ILE A 161 23.70 9.25 -6.90
N ALA A 162 24.51 10.32 -6.82
CA ALA A 162 24.54 11.17 -5.64
C ALA A 162 23.15 11.77 -5.41
N LYS A 163 22.69 11.86 -4.15
CA LYS A 163 21.36 12.40 -3.82
C LYS A 163 21.14 13.79 -4.43
N ASP A 164 22.19 14.59 -4.41
CA ASP A 164 22.25 15.94 -4.97
C ASP A 164 22.13 16.02 -6.49
N ASP A 165 22.36 14.90 -7.19
CA ASP A 165 22.27 14.77 -8.65
C ASP A 165 20.96 14.10 -9.09
N ARG A 166 20.18 13.48 -8.17
CA ARG A 166 18.97 12.72 -8.53
C ARG A 166 17.88 13.60 -9.16
N TYR A 167 17.85 14.90 -8.88
CA TYR A 167 16.90 15.81 -9.53
C TYR A 167 17.19 16.04 -11.02
N LEU A 168 18.45 15.84 -11.45
CA LEU A 168 18.88 16.00 -12.84
C LEU A 168 18.28 14.93 -13.76
N ILE A 169 17.86 13.79 -13.22
CA ILE A 169 17.19 12.74 -14.01
C ILE A 169 15.66 12.90 -14.05
N SER A 170 15.13 13.99 -13.49
CA SER A 170 13.72 14.31 -13.62
C SER A 170 13.34 14.61 -15.08
N GLU A 171 12.06 14.44 -15.40
CA GLU A 171 11.57 14.74 -16.75
C GLU A 171 11.80 16.22 -17.15
N MET A 172 11.66 17.14 -16.19
CA MET A 172 11.88 18.57 -16.44
C MET A 172 13.34 18.86 -16.81
N ALA A 173 14.29 18.23 -16.10
CA ALA A 173 15.71 18.36 -16.41
C ALA A 173 16.05 17.70 -17.75
N CYS A 174 15.60 16.46 -17.99
CA CYS A 174 15.84 15.75 -19.24
C CYS A 174 15.39 16.55 -20.48
N LYS A 175 14.22 17.20 -20.42
CA LYS A 175 13.73 18.06 -21.52
C LYS A 175 14.66 19.26 -21.80
N ASN A 176 15.25 19.84 -20.77
CA ASN A 176 16.09 21.03 -20.90
C ASN A 176 17.53 20.74 -21.31
N PHE A 177 18.08 19.63 -20.81
CA PHE A 177 19.43 19.19 -21.16
C PHE A 177 19.46 18.44 -22.50
N GLY A 178 18.41 17.67 -22.84
CA GLY A 178 18.34 16.88 -24.06
C GLY A 178 19.30 15.68 -24.07
N ASP A 179 19.50 15.10 -25.25
CA ASP A 179 20.35 13.91 -25.46
C ASP A 179 21.84 14.26 -25.55
N LYS A 180 22.16 15.48 -25.97
CA LYS A 180 23.54 15.96 -26.18
C LYS A 180 23.79 17.26 -25.41
N PRO A 181 23.75 17.23 -24.07
CA PRO A 181 23.73 18.44 -23.25
C PRO A 181 24.92 19.37 -23.50
N MET A 182 26.09 18.82 -23.84
CA MET A 182 27.29 19.62 -24.12
C MET A 182 27.21 20.42 -25.43
N THR A 183 26.43 19.96 -26.41
CA THR A 183 26.38 20.56 -27.76
C THR A 183 25.03 21.16 -28.12
N ALA A 184 23.93 20.66 -27.55
CA ALA A 184 22.57 21.09 -27.86
C ALA A 184 21.70 20.98 -26.60
N SER A 185 21.37 22.12 -26.01
CA SER A 185 20.54 22.19 -24.81
C SER A 185 19.71 23.46 -24.80
N LEU A 186 18.41 23.30 -24.56
CA LEU A 186 17.47 24.41 -24.42
C LEU A 186 17.89 25.36 -23.30
N LEU A 187 18.41 24.84 -22.19
CA LEU A 187 18.89 25.66 -21.08
C LEU A 187 20.14 26.48 -21.47
N LYS A 188 21.13 25.87 -22.13
CA LYS A 188 22.33 26.59 -22.58
C LYS A 188 21.98 27.71 -23.54
N ASP A 189 21.18 27.39 -24.56
CA ASP A 189 20.76 28.33 -25.59
C ASP A 189 19.94 29.47 -24.99
N PHE A 190 19.04 29.16 -24.05
CA PHE A 190 18.25 30.14 -23.33
C PHE A 190 19.12 31.10 -22.51
N LEU A 191 20.07 30.58 -21.72
CA LEU A 191 20.94 31.41 -20.88
C LEU A 191 21.81 32.35 -21.73
N ILE A 192 22.45 31.83 -22.78
CA ILE A 192 23.30 32.62 -23.68
C ILE A 192 22.47 33.70 -24.39
N LYS A 193 21.31 33.34 -24.95
CA LYS A 193 20.41 34.28 -25.62
C LYS A 193 19.93 35.37 -24.68
N SER A 194 19.53 34.99 -23.46
CA SER A 194 19.07 35.93 -22.43
C SER A 194 20.16 36.92 -22.05
N TYR A 195 21.39 36.44 -21.91
CA TYR A 195 22.53 37.28 -21.55
C TYR A 195 22.89 38.27 -22.67
N LYS A 196 22.89 37.80 -23.92
CA LYS A 196 23.08 38.65 -25.11
C LYS A 196 22.07 39.78 -25.17
N THR A 197 20.79 39.48 -24.95
CA THR A 197 19.73 40.49 -24.93
C THR A 197 19.93 41.50 -23.80
N LEU A 198 20.30 41.05 -22.61
CA LEU A 198 20.57 41.94 -21.47
C LEU A 198 21.76 42.87 -21.73
N CYS A 199 22.81 42.40 -22.42
CA CYS A 199 24.02 43.15 -22.69
C CYS A 199 23.91 44.14 -23.86
N GLN A 200 22.77 44.22 -24.55
CA GLN A 200 22.54 45.20 -25.64
C GLN A 200 22.76 46.66 -25.19
N ASN A 201 22.59 46.94 -23.88
CA ASN A 201 22.80 48.25 -23.27
C ASN A 201 24.11 48.33 -22.45
N GLY A 202 25.12 47.56 -22.84
CA GLY A 202 26.44 47.49 -22.20
C GLY A 202 26.63 46.27 -21.30
N PRO A 203 27.87 46.00 -20.85
CA PRO A 203 28.19 44.84 -20.02
C PRO A 203 27.38 44.82 -18.73
N LYS A 204 26.90 43.64 -18.33
CA LYS A 204 26.13 43.45 -17.09
C LYS A 204 26.66 42.26 -16.31
N THR A 205 26.69 42.41 -15.00
CA THR A 205 26.91 41.32 -14.06
C THR A 205 25.57 40.95 -13.44
N ILE A 206 25.16 39.70 -13.52
CA ILE A 206 23.82 39.26 -13.10
C ILE A 206 23.85 37.84 -12.54
N LYS A 207 22.96 37.54 -11.59
CA LYS A 207 22.72 36.17 -11.13
C LYS A 207 21.96 35.36 -12.17
N ILE A 208 22.23 34.06 -12.28
CA ILE A 208 21.51 33.17 -13.21
C ILE A 208 19.99 33.17 -12.95
N ARG A 209 19.56 33.18 -11.67
CA ARG A 209 18.13 33.32 -11.32
C ARG A 209 17.50 34.56 -11.93
N GLU A 210 18.17 35.70 -11.80
CA GLU A 210 17.67 36.96 -12.34
C GLU A 210 17.68 36.97 -13.86
N LEU A 211 18.68 36.33 -14.48
CA LEU A 211 18.77 36.19 -15.93
C LEU A 211 17.57 35.41 -16.49
N ILE A 212 17.18 34.32 -15.83
CA ILE A 212 15.99 33.53 -16.20
C ILE A 212 14.71 34.34 -15.99
N ASN A 213 14.58 35.05 -14.86
CA ASN A 213 13.38 35.79 -14.52
C ASN A 213 13.18 37.09 -15.33
N LYS A 214 14.26 37.75 -15.77
CA LYS A 214 14.21 39.06 -16.48
C LYS A 214 14.10 38.94 -18.00
N HIS A 215 14.09 37.74 -18.57
CA HIS A 215 13.99 37.58 -20.03
C HIS A 215 12.68 38.19 -20.57
N PRO A 216 12.67 38.92 -21.70
CA PRO A 216 11.48 39.63 -22.22
C PRO A 216 10.23 38.75 -22.48
N SER A 217 10.42 37.42 -22.61
CA SER A 217 9.32 36.45 -22.66
C SER A 217 8.58 36.26 -21.33
N ALA A 218 9.07 36.80 -20.21
CA ALA A 218 8.56 36.59 -18.86
C ALA A 218 7.18 37.23 -18.58
N GLY A 219 6.64 38.02 -19.53
CA GLY A 219 5.30 38.61 -19.43
C GLY A 219 4.14 37.60 -19.55
N ARG A 220 4.42 36.36 -19.98
CA ARG A 220 3.52 35.20 -19.81
C ARG A 220 4.22 34.23 -18.86
N ILE A 221 3.54 33.77 -17.82
CA ILE A 221 4.03 32.67 -16.97
C ILE A 221 4.16 31.45 -17.89
N ASN A 222 5.35 31.24 -18.44
CA ASN A 222 5.62 30.17 -19.39
C ASN A 222 6.16 28.97 -18.59
N GLU A 223 5.57 27.80 -18.76
CA GLU A 223 5.98 26.55 -18.08
C GLU A 223 7.50 26.29 -18.23
N ASP A 224 8.07 26.71 -19.36
CA ASP A 224 9.49 26.69 -19.67
C ASP A 224 10.37 27.39 -18.61
N ASN A 225 9.93 28.53 -18.06
CA ASN A 225 10.72 29.27 -17.07
C ASN A 225 10.86 28.48 -15.75
N GLN A 226 9.80 27.79 -15.33
CA GLN A 226 9.86 26.93 -14.15
C GLN A 226 10.77 25.73 -14.40
N MET A 227 10.74 25.17 -15.61
CA MET A 227 11.64 24.09 -16.00
C MET A 227 13.11 24.54 -16.00
N PHE A 228 13.43 25.73 -16.52
CA PHE A 228 14.78 26.27 -16.49
C PHE A 228 15.26 26.54 -15.07
N LEU A 229 14.43 27.15 -14.22
CA LEU A 229 14.75 27.37 -12.81
C LEU A 229 15.03 26.04 -12.09
N PHE A 230 14.19 25.02 -12.32
CA PHE A 230 14.40 23.69 -11.75
C PHE A 230 15.70 23.05 -12.24
N SER A 231 15.97 23.12 -13.55
CA SER A 231 17.15 22.46 -14.15
C SER A 231 18.46 23.12 -13.74
N ALA A 232 18.43 24.42 -13.49
CA ALA A 232 19.58 25.23 -13.09
C ALA A 232 19.70 25.42 -11.56
N ASP A 233 18.91 24.71 -10.74
CA ASP A 233 18.77 24.93 -9.28
C ASP A 233 20.12 25.19 -8.57
N ASP A 234 21.13 24.38 -8.92
CA ASP A 234 22.47 24.39 -8.32
C ASP A 234 23.30 25.63 -8.63
N ILE A 235 23.02 26.29 -9.76
CA ILE A 235 23.79 27.45 -10.23
C ILE A 235 22.97 28.74 -10.18
N LEU A 236 21.73 28.71 -9.68
CA LEU A 236 20.81 29.87 -9.68
C LEU A 236 21.40 31.12 -9.01
N GLU A 237 22.12 30.92 -7.90
CA GLU A 237 22.71 32.03 -7.13
C GLU A 237 24.08 32.47 -7.64
N GLU A 238 24.63 31.76 -8.63
CA GLU A 238 25.90 32.13 -9.22
C GLU A 238 25.76 33.37 -10.11
N THR A 239 26.80 34.19 -10.09
CA THR A 239 26.88 35.42 -10.89
C THR A 239 27.66 35.15 -12.17
N VAL A 240 27.20 35.73 -13.28
CA VAL A 240 27.84 35.70 -14.60
C VAL A 240 28.10 37.10 -15.11
N SER A 241 29.23 37.27 -15.80
CA SER A 241 29.70 38.53 -16.39
C SER A 241 30.14 38.40 -17.85
N SER A 242 30.08 37.19 -18.41
CA SER A 242 30.40 36.91 -19.81
C SER A 242 29.65 35.67 -20.32
N GLU A 243 29.63 35.48 -21.64
CA GLU A 243 29.15 34.22 -22.24
C GLU A 243 30.00 33.02 -21.81
N LEU A 244 31.31 33.20 -21.69
CA LEU A 244 32.24 32.16 -21.23
C LEU A 244 31.94 31.72 -19.79
N ASP A 245 31.55 32.66 -18.91
CA ASP A 245 31.13 32.33 -17.54
C ASP A 245 29.88 31.44 -17.54
N ILE A 246 28.93 31.73 -18.44
CA ILE A 246 27.70 30.94 -18.59
C ILE A 246 28.06 29.54 -19.10
N GLU A 247 28.90 29.44 -20.12
CA GLU A 247 29.33 28.16 -20.68
C GLU A 247 30.02 27.30 -19.63
N SER A 248 31.00 27.86 -18.91
CA SER A 248 31.74 27.13 -17.87
C SER A 248 30.83 26.60 -16.75
N LYS A 249 29.89 27.41 -16.26
CA LYS A 249 28.93 27.01 -15.22
C LYS A 249 27.93 25.99 -15.73
N TYR A 250 27.43 26.18 -16.95
CA TYR A 250 26.52 25.25 -17.62
C TYR A 250 27.19 23.88 -17.85
N GLU A 251 28.41 23.85 -18.35
CA GLU A 251 29.14 22.60 -18.63
C GLU A 251 29.34 21.76 -17.37
N THR A 252 29.55 22.41 -16.22
CA THR A 252 29.67 21.73 -14.92
C THR A 252 28.40 20.96 -14.55
N ILE A 253 27.22 21.57 -14.72
CA ILE A 253 25.94 20.91 -14.42
C ILE A 253 25.55 19.90 -15.51
N ALA A 254 25.86 20.19 -16.78
CA ALA A 254 25.62 19.28 -17.90
C ALA A 254 26.40 17.96 -17.77
N ALA A 255 27.66 18.01 -17.33
CA ALA A 255 28.46 16.81 -17.08
C ALA A 255 27.89 15.94 -15.94
N ARG A 256 27.33 16.57 -14.90
CA ARG A 256 26.65 15.85 -13.81
C ARG A 256 25.35 15.21 -14.28
N TYR A 257 24.57 15.93 -15.09
CA TYR A 257 23.35 15.41 -15.71
C TYR A 257 23.65 14.17 -16.57
N ASP A 258 24.65 14.25 -17.46
CA ASP A 258 25.00 13.16 -18.37
C ASP A 258 25.37 11.88 -17.59
N LYS A 259 26.24 12.02 -16.59
CA LYS A 259 26.64 10.92 -15.70
C LYS A 259 25.45 10.33 -14.92
N ALA A 260 24.58 11.18 -14.37
CA ALA A 260 23.42 10.75 -13.60
C ALA A 260 22.40 10.03 -14.50
N ARG A 261 22.13 10.56 -15.70
CA ARG A 261 21.20 9.97 -16.67
C ARG A 261 21.68 8.62 -17.16
N MET A 262 22.95 8.49 -17.56
CA MET A 262 23.53 7.19 -17.95
C MET A 262 23.38 6.14 -16.85
N SER A 263 23.66 6.54 -15.60
CA SER A 263 23.51 5.65 -14.45
C SER A 263 22.05 5.25 -14.21
N ALA A 264 21.12 6.19 -14.37
CA ALA A 264 19.70 5.96 -14.15
C ALA A 264 19.07 5.06 -15.22
N ILE A 265 19.49 5.17 -16.48
CA ILE A 265 19.07 4.27 -17.57
C ILE A 265 19.55 2.84 -17.29
N ALA A 266 20.83 2.68 -16.94
CA ALA A 266 21.36 1.36 -16.57
C ALA A 266 20.64 0.77 -15.34
N ASN A 267 20.27 1.61 -14.37
CA ASN A 267 19.47 1.17 -13.23
C ASN A 267 18.05 0.73 -13.63
N THR A 268 17.43 1.41 -14.60
CA THR A 268 16.14 1.00 -15.15
C THR A 268 16.21 -0.38 -15.80
N GLU A 269 17.28 -0.69 -16.54
CA GLU A 269 17.51 -2.04 -17.08
C GLU A 269 17.59 -3.09 -15.96
N TYR A 270 18.28 -2.76 -14.85
CA TYR A 270 18.32 -3.63 -13.69
C TYR A 270 16.94 -3.80 -13.06
N TYR A 271 16.12 -2.75 -12.93
CA TYR A 271 14.75 -2.87 -12.46
C TYR A 271 13.89 -3.76 -13.36
N LEU A 272 14.01 -3.62 -14.68
CA LEU A 272 13.32 -4.47 -15.65
C LEU A 272 13.74 -5.95 -15.49
N SER A 273 15.01 -6.21 -15.24
CA SER A 273 15.51 -7.57 -14.95
C SER A 273 14.93 -8.16 -13.65
N LEU A 274 14.46 -7.31 -12.74
CA LEU A 274 13.85 -7.69 -11.45
C LEU A 274 12.32 -7.78 -11.49
N ALA A 275 11.68 -7.68 -12.66
CA ALA A 275 10.22 -7.70 -12.76
C ALA A 275 9.56 -8.95 -12.13
N GLY A 276 10.23 -10.10 -12.11
CA GLY A 276 9.74 -11.31 -11.43
C GLY A 276 9.93 -11.31 -9.91
N ASP A 277 10.83 -10.47 -9.39
CA ASP A 277 11.32 -10.51 -8.01
C ASP A 277 11.09 -9.22 -7.22
N LEU A 278 10.48 -8.20 -7.83
CA LEU A 278 10.21 -6.93 -7.16
C LEU A 278 9.20 -7.12 -6.01
N ASP A 279 9.45 -6.44 -4.89
CA ASP A 279 8.65 -6.59 -3.68
C ASP A 279 7.91 -5.31 -3.32
N VAL A 280 8.59 -4.16 -3.38
CA VAL A 280 8.01 -2.89 -2.98
C VAL A 280 8.13 -1.86 -4.09
N TYR A 281 7.03 -1.17 -4.39
CA TYR A 281 7.04 0.00 -5.28
C TYR A 281 6.95 1.29 -4.45
N MET A 282 7.83 2.25 -4.71
CA MET A 282 7.78 3.57 -4.06
C MET A 282 7.11 4.60 -4.98
N ALA A 283 5.87 4.96 -4.67
CA ALA A 283 5.13 6.01 -5.37
C ALA A 283 5.39 7.38 -4.71
N THR A 284 5.72 8.40 -5.50
CA THR A 284 6.04 9.74 -4.99
C THR A 284 5.77 10.83 -6.03
N SER A 285 5.81 12.08 -5.59
CA SER A 285 5.87 13.24 -6.48
C SER A 285 7.03 14.11 -6.05
N MET A 286 7.93 14.40 -6.99
CA MET A 286 9.09 15.23 -6.75
C MET A 286 9.05 16.41 -7.72
N ARG A 287 9.12 17.64 -7.19
CA ARG A 287 9.03 18.87 -7.97
C ARG A 287 10.19 19.83 -7.72
N THR A 288 10.97 19.57 -6.68
CA THR A 288 12.14 20.35 -6.28
C THR A 288 13.33 19.42 -6.03
N ARG A 289 14.54 19.96 -6.07
CA ARG A 289 15.75 19.21 -5.69
C ARG A 289 15.67 18.64 -4.28
N GLN A 290 15.05 19.37 -3.35
CA GLN A 290 14.84 18.90 -1.98
C GLN A 290 13.89 17.70 -1.90
N ASP A 291 12.87 17.61 -2.77
CA ASP A 291 11.97 16.45 -2.80
C ASP A 291 12.72 15.16 -3.18
N PHE A 292 13.65 15.24 -4.16
CA PHE A 292 14.49 14.11 -4.54
C PHE A 292 15.39 13.65 -3.40
N ARG A 293 16.00 14.60 -2.65
CA ARG A 293 16.79 14.29 -1.46
C ARG A 293 15.96 13.62 -0.37
N ASN A 294 14.82 14.23 -0.04
CA ASN A 294 13.91 13.72 0.99
C ASN A 294 13.42 12.30 0.66
N MET A 295 13.10 12.04 -0.61
CA MET A 295 12.67 10.72 -1.05
C MET A 295 13.80 9.69 -1.00
N ALA A 296 15.02 10.07 -1.40
CA ALA A 296 16.19 9.21 -1.27
C ALA A 296 16.49 8.87 0.20
N ASP A 297 16.45 9.86 1.08
CA ASP A 297 16.62 9.68 2.53
C ASP A 297 15.52 8.78 3.11
N PHE A 298 14.27 8.96 2.69
CA PHE A 298 13.15 8.13 3.13
C PHE A 298 13.34 6.66 2.70
N CYS A 299 13.70 6.41 1.44
CA CYS A 299 14.01 5.06 0.95
C CYS A 299 15.12 4.42 1.80
N GLU A 300 16.25 5.10 1.98
CA GLU A 300 17.39 4.57 2.75
C GLU A 300 16.97 4.26 4.19
N LYS A 301 16.30 5.17 4.89
CA LYS A 301 15.85 4.94 6.27
C LYS A 301 14.92 3.75 6.42
N ILE A 302 13.97 3.55 5.49
CA ILE A 302 13.04 2.43 5.55
C ILE A 302 13.78 1.11 5.32
N PHE A 303 14.53 1.00 4.22
CA PHE A 303 15.12 -0.27 3.80
C PHE A 303 16.43 -0.61 4.51
N GLU A 304 17.08 0.35 5.17
CA GLU A 304 18.21 0.12 6.09
C GLU A 304 17.76 -0.05 7.55
N SER A 305 16.44 0.01 7.84
CA SER A 305 15.92 -0.24 9.17
C SER A 305 16.26 -1.65 9.66
N GLU A 306 16.65 -1.79 10.93
CA GLU A 306 16.82 -3.09 11.60
C GLU A 306 15.56 -3.97 11.54
N HIS A 307 14.38 -3.36 11.30
CA HIS A 307 13.13 -4.10 11.16
C HIS A 307 13.03 -4.86 9.84
N LEU A 308 13.76 -4.42 8.81
CA LEU A 308 13.70 -4.95 7.45
C LEU A 308 15.03 -5.51 6.95
N LYS A 309 16.16 -5.22 7.60
CA LYS A 309 17.50 -5.68 7.15
C LYS A 309 17.62 -7.19 6.95
N ASP A 310 16.91 -8.00 7.74
CA ASP A 310 16.89 -9.47 7.58
C ASP A 310 16.01 -9.94 6.41
N LEU A 311 15.16 -9.04 5.90
CA LEU A 311 14.37 -9.26 4.71
C LEU A 311 15.16 -8.68 3.53
N ASN A 312 15.64 -9.52 2.62
CA ASN A 312 16.41 -9.08 1.44
C ASN A 312 15.55 -8.32 0.40
N LEU A 313 14.60 -7.46 0.81
CA LEU A 313 13.56 -6.82 -0.01
C LEU A 313 14.15 -6.03 -1.19
N ARG A 314 13.55 -6.20 -2.36
CA ARG A 314 13.90 -5.48 -3.58
C ARG A 314 12.81 -4.45 -3.84
N TYR A 315 13.19 -3.18 -3.92
CA TYR A 315 12.24 -2.09 -4.08
C TYR A 315 12.60 -1.19 -5.26
N PHE A 316 11.57 -0.63 -5.89
CA PHE A 316 11.74 0.34 -6.97
C PHE A 316 11.87 1.74 -6.37
N ASP A 317 13.07 2.32 -6.45
CA ASP A 317 13.35 3.71 -6.11
C ASP A 317 13.26 4.59 -7.37
N PRO A 318 12.20 5.41 -7.51
CA PRO A 318 12.00 6.25 -8.70
C PRO A 318 13.06 7.35 -8.83
N THR A 319 13.84 7.62 -7.78
CA THR A 319 14.86 8.68 -7.79
C THR A 319 16.18 8.27 -8.43
N ILE A 320 16.31 7.00 -8.84
CA ILE A 320 17.49 6.46 -9.53
C ILE A 320 17.13 5.74 -10.84
N SER A 321 15.92 5.95 -11.36
CA SER A 321 15.42 5.37 -12.61
C SER A 321 15.08 6.46 -13.61
N ALA A 322 15.49 6.26 -14.87
CA ALA A 322 15.12 7.10 -16.00
C ALA A 322 14.78 6.23 -17.22
N ALA A 323 14.03 6.78 -18.16
CA ALA A 323 13.75 6.17 -19.45
C ALA A 323 14.12 7.13 -20.58
N ASP A 324 14.30 6.61 -21.78
CA ASP A 324 14.58 7.43 -22.95
C ASP A 324 13.35 8.23 -23.41
N GLY A 325 12.16 7.66 -23.26
CA GLY A 325 10.88 8.30 -23.57
C GLY A 325 9.96 8.47 -22.37
N HIS A 326 9.10 9.49 -22.44
CA HIS A 326 8.02 9.69 -21.45
C HIS A 326 7.01 8.53 -21.45
N GLU A 327 6.68 8.00 -22.64
CA GLU A 327 5.76 6.86 -22.79
C GLU A 327 6.34 5.58 -22.18
N ASP A 328 7.61 5.29 -22.46
CA ASP A 328 8.31 4.14 -21.89
C ASP A 328 8.37 4.22 -20.36
N LYS A 329 8.65 5.41 -19.83
CA LYS A 329 8.62 5.64 -18.38
C LYS A 329 7.28 5.25 -17.77
N GLY A 330 6.18 5.71 -18.36
CA GLY A 330 4.84 5.37 -17.90
C GLY A 330 4.55 3.85 -17.94
N LEU A 331 4.98 3.16 -19.00
CA LEU A 331 4.85 1.71 -19.11
C LEU A 331 5.70 0.96 -18.06
N ILE A 332 6.92 1.44 -17.80
CA ILE A 332 7.81 0.89 -16.79
C ILE A 332 7.18 1.05 -15.40
N GLU A 333 6.69 2.23 -15.05
CA GLU A 333 6.00 2.48 -13.76
C GLU A 333 4.79 1.57 -13.59
N CYS A 334 3.96 1.42 -14.64
CA CYS A 334 2.84 0.48 -14.63
C CYS A 334 3.29 -0.98 -14.42
N LEU A 335 4.36 -1.41 -15.09
CA LEU A 335 4.93 -2.75 -14.92
C LEU A 335 5.47 -2.95 -13.50
N MET A 336 6.23 -1.99 -12.95
CA MET A 336 6.78 -2.08 -11.61
C MET A 336 5.67 -2.11 -10.54
N VAL A 337 4.61 -1.31 -10.70
CA VAL A 337 3.40 -1.40 -9.86
C VAL A 337 2.76 -2.78 -9.99
N LYS A 338 2.65 -3.35 -11.21
CA LYS A 338 2.10 -4.70 -11.44
C LYS A 338 2.97 -5.81 -10.85
N CYS A 339 4.28 -5.67 -10.85
CA CYS A 339 5.24 -6.68 -10.41
C CYS A 339 5.47 -6.69 -8.89
N SER A 340 5.46 -5.52 -8.25
CA SER A 340 5.64 -5.40 -6.79
C SER A 340 4.55 -6.14 -6.00
N LYS A 341 4.84 -6.50 -4.76
CA LYS A 341 3.88 -7.15 -3.84
C LYS A 341 3.14 -6.13 -2.97
N VAL A 342 3.81 -5.01 -2.66
CA VAL A 342 3.31 -3.91 -1.83
C VAL A 342 3.66 -2.58 -2.50
N LEU A 343 2.80 -1.56 -2.34
CA LEU A 343 3.11 -0.19 -2.72
C LEU A 343 3.23 0.69 -1.48
N VAL A 344 4.26 1.52 -1.42
CA VAL A 344 4.39 2.61 -0.45
C VAL A 344 4.20 3.93 -1.18
N TYR A 345 3.18 4.66 -0.78
CA TYR A 345 2.81 5.97 -1.29
C TYR A 345 3.35 7.05 -0.36
N SER A 346 4.24 7.90 -0.86
CA SER A 346 4.76 9.05 -0.13
C SER A 346 3.92 10.29 -0.43
N ALA A 347 3.16 10.76 0.56
CA ALA A 347 2.34 11.96 0.41
C ALA A 347 3.24 13.21 0.48
N GLY A 348 3.63 13.74 -0.67
CA GLY A 348 4.28 15.05 -0.80
C GLY A 348 3.35 16.22 -0.41
N GLU A 349 3.83 17.47 -0.53
CA GLU A 349 3.02 18.64 -0.19
C GLU A 349 1.77 18.80 -1.07
N LYS A 350 1.93 18.54 -2.38
CA LYS A 350 0.88 18.59 -3.37
C LYS A 350 0.58 17.21 -3.92
N GLU A 351 -0.67 16.99 -4.29
CA GLU A 351 -1.08 15.79 -5.00
C GLU A 351 -0.58 15.80 -6.45
N SER A 352 -0.39 14.61 -7.02
CA SER A 352 -0.07 14.46 -8.43
C SER A 352 -0.86 13.29 -9.01
N TYR A 353 -1.31 13.46 -10.24
CA TYR A 353 -2.07 12.43 -10.94
C TYR A 353 -1.28 11.12 -11.09
N GLY A 354 0.04 11.20 -11.26
CA GLY A 354 0.91 10.02 -11.39
C GLY A 354 0.84 9.11 -10.17
N LYS A 355 1.23 9.60 -8.97
CA LYS A 355 1.23 8.78 -7.75
C LYS A 355 -0.16 8.29 -7.36
N ASP A 356 -1.19 9.09 -7.62
CA ASP A 356 -2.58 8.75 -7.34
C ASP A 356 -3.06 7.62 -8.25
N ALA A 357 -2.68 7.65 -9.53
CA ALA A 357 -2.94 6.58 -10.49
C ALA A 357 -2.19 5.30 -10.10
N GLU A 358 -0.92 5.39 -9.68
CA GLU A 358 -0.14 4.25 -9.20
C GLU A 358 -0.77 3.57 -7.97
N ALA A 359 -1.18 4.36 -6.97
CA ALA A 359 -1.88 3.85 -5.81
C ALA A 359 -3.23 3.22 -6.19
N ALA A 360 -3.98 3.85 -7.10
CA ALA A 360 -5.23 3.30 -7.60
C ALA A 360 -5.03 1.95 -8.30
N MET A 361 -4.01 1.84 -9.16
CA MET A 361 -3.64 0.58 -9.83
C MET A 361 -3.30 -0.51 -8.80
N ALA A 362 -2.47 -0.21 -7.80
CA ALA A 362 -2.09 -1.19 -6.79
C ALA A 362 -3.29 -1.68 -5.96
N LEU A 363 -4.14 -0.76 -5.49
CA LEU A 363 -5.37 -1.10 -4.76
C LEU A 363 -6.32 -1.93 -5.64
N SER A 364 -6.47 -1.58 -6.91
CA SER A 364 -7.30 -2.31 -7.88
C SER A 364 -6.76 -3.67 -8.29
N LEU A 365 -5.50 -3.96 -7.97
CA LEU A 365 -4.88 -5.29 -8.09
C LEU A 365 -4.95 -6.10 -6.78
N GLY A 366 -5.66 -5.62 -5.76
CA GLY A 366 -5.76 -6.32 -4.47
C GLY A 366 -4.57 -6.14 -3.54
N LYS A 367 -3.59 -5.30 -3.91
CA LYS A 367 -2.31 -5.20 -3.19
C LYS A 367 -2.43 -4.34 -1.92
N PRO A 368 -1.68 -4.67 -0.86
CA PRO A 368 -1.49 -3.76 0.26
C PRO A 368 -0.84 -2.46 -0.21
N VAL A 369 -1.40 -1.32 0.22
CA VAL A 369 -0.85 0.01 -0.07
C VAL A 369 -0.70 0.80 1.23
N ILE A 370 0.51 1.27 1.50
CA ILE A 370 0.85 2.05 2.69
C ILE A 370 1.01 3.52 2.29
N PHE A 371 0.17 4.40 2.83
CA PHE A 371 0.26 5.85 2.64
C PHE A 371 1.06 6.44 3.79
N TYR A 372 2.29 6.89 3.51
CA TYR A 372 3.11 7.66 4.42
C TYR A 372 2.80 9.15 4.27
N CYS A 373 2.27 9.76 5.32
CA CYS A 373 1.86 11.15 5.37
C CYS A 373 2.74 11.90 6.35
N ASN A 374 3.77 12.61 5.89
CA ASN A 374 4.70 13.36 6.76
C ASN A 374 4.09 14.53 7.57
N ARG A 375 2.76 14.70 7.54
CA ARG A 375 1.99 15.68 8.33
C ARG A 375 0.69 15.04 8.83
N SER A 376 0.49 15.04 10.14
CA SER A 376 -0.67 14.43 10.83
C SER A 376 -2.04 14.89 10.30
N GLN A 377 -2.17 16.14 9.85
CA GLN A 377 -3.41 16.64 9.23
C GLN A 377 -3.79 15.90 7.94
N LYS A 378 -2.81 15.40 7.18
CA LYS A 378 -3.06 14.60 5.97
C LYS A 378 -3.46 13.16 6.31
N GLU A 379 -2.98 12.60 7.41
CA GLU A 379 -3.30 11.22 7.81
C GLU A 379 -4.82 11.04 7.95
N LYS A 380 -5.49 11.89 8.74
CA LYS A 380 -6.94 11.81 8.94
C LYS A 380 -7.71 11.98 7.62
N PHE A 381 -7.25 12.89 6.75
CA PHE A 381 -7.85 13.10 5.44
C PHE A 381 -7.76 11.84 4.56
N TYR A 382 -6.59 11.23 4.43
CA TYR A 382 -6.43 10.00 3.65
C TYR A 382 -7.14 8.79 4.26
N LYS A 383 -7.23 8.73 5.58
CA LYS A 383 -7.84 7.61 6.30
C LYS A 383 -9.37 7.62 6.20
N ASP A 384 -9.97 8.81 6.30
CA ASP A 384 -11.42 8.93 6.46
C ASP A 384 -12.14 9.51 5.22
N ILE A 385 -11.48 10.36 4.44
CA ILE A 385 -12.14 11.21 3.43
C ILE A 385 -11.69 10.88 2.00
N HIS A 386 -10.40 10.65 1.77
CA HIS A 386 -9.87 10.56 0.41
C HIS A 386 -10.44 9.37 -0.38
N PRO A 387 -10.82 9.52 -1.66
CA PRO A 387 -11.36 8.41 -2.46
C PRO A 387 -10.41 7.21 -2.58
N LEU A 388 -9.09 7.44 -2.67
CA LEU A 388 -8.10 6.35 -2.68
C LEU A 388 -7.97 5.63 -1.33
N SER A 389 -8.66 6.07 -0.28
CA SER A 389 -8.73 5.32 0.98
C SER A 389 -9.32 3.93 0.78
N ARG A 390 -10.18 3.75 -0.25
CA ARG A 390 -10.90 2.51 -0.51
C ARG A 390 -11.20 2.38 -2.01
N LEU A 391 -10.61 1.37 -2.64
CA LEU A 391 -11.01 0.91 -3.98
C LEU A 391 -11.41 -0.57 -3.89
N VAL A 392 -11.51 -1.23 -5.04
CA VAL A 392 -11.85 -2.66 -5.12
C VAL A 392 -10.85 -3.35 -6.00
N ASP A 393 -10.46 -4.58 -5.64
CA ASP A 393 -9.78 -5.48 -6.56
C ASP A 393 -10.73 -5.80 -7.72
N PHE A 394 -10.38 -5.39 -8.93
CA PHE A 394 -11.25 -5.59 -10.09
C PHE A 394 -11.43 -7.06 -10.48
N ALA A 395 -10.54 -7.96 -10.05
CA ALA A 395 -10.68 -9.38 -10.34
C ALA A 395 -11.71 -10.06 -9.43
N SER A 396 -11.85 -9.61 -8.18
CA SER A 396 -12.65 -10.29 -7.14
C SER A 396 -13.80 -9.47 -6.58
N GLY A 397 -13.79 -8.15 -6.77
CA GLY A 397 -14.73 -7.20 -6.15
C GLY A 397 -14.43 -6.92 -4.68
N VAL A 398 -13.40 -7.54 -4.09
CA VAL A 398 -13.05 -7.32 -2.69
C VAL A 398 -12.60 -5.88 -2.50
N ALA A 399 -13.22 -5.16 -1.56
CA ALA A 399 -12.80 -3.80 -1.22
C ALA A 399 -11.37 -3.82 -0.64
N VAL A 400 -10.50 -2.91 -1.08
CA VAL A 400 -9.10 -2.79 -0.66
C VAL A 400 -8.89 -1.39 -0.11
N GLY A 401 -8.59 -1.31 1.18
CA GLY A 401 -8.31 -0.06 1.85
C GLY A 401 -6.82 0.22 2.00
N ALA A 402 -6.46 1.51 1.94
CA ALA A 402 -5.11 1.99 2.21
C ALA A 402 -4.78 1.96 3.71
N ILE A 403 -3.54 1.60 4.03
CA ILE A 403 -2.98 1.67 5.39
C ILE A 403 -2.27 3.01 5.53
N VAL A 404 -2.76 3.91 6.38
CA VAL A 404 -2.29 5.30 6.45
C VAL A 404 -1.53 5.52 7.75
N THR A 405 -0.33 6.09 7.68
CA THR A 405 0.53 6.40 8.83
C THR A 405 1.33 7.68 8.56
N ASP A 406 1.76 8.39 9.61
CA ASP A 406 2.71 9.50 9.55
C ASP A 406 4.11 9.12 10.09
N SER A 407 4.36 7.83 10.34
CA SER A 407 5.59 7.33 10.95
C SER A 407 6.39 6.41 10.02
N GLU A 408 7.65 6.77 9.77
CA GLU A 408 8.60 5.94 8.99
C GLU A 408 8.81 4.57 9.65
N THR A 409 8.85 4.53 10.99
CA THR A 409 8.99 3.28 11.75
C THR A 409 7.78 2.36 11.57
N GLU A 410 6.57 2.92 11.53
CA GLU A 410 5.36 2.15 11.27
C GLU A 410 5.34 1.60 9.84
N VAL A 411 5.79 2.38 8.83
CA VAL A 411 5.95 1.88 7.45
C VAL A 411 6.85 0.64 7.44
N ALA A 412 8.02 0.69 8.08
CA ALA A 412 8.93 -0.46 8.16
C ALA A 412 8.30 -1.65 8.90
N CYS A 413 7.59 -1.41 10.01
CA CYS A 413 6.89 -2.46 10.76
C CYS A 413 5.77 -3.12 9.93
N LEU A 414 4.98 -2.32 9.21
CA LEU A 414 3.91 -2.79 8.34
C LEU A 414 4.45 -3.63 7.18
N LEU A 415 5.52 -3.16 6.51
CA LEU A 415 6.20 -3.95 5.49
C LEU A 415 6.61 -5.31 6.05
N ARG A 416 7.31 -5.35 7.20
CA ARG A 416 7.69 -6.61 7.84
C ARG A 416 6.50 -7.52 8.07
N ARG A 417 5.42 -7.01 8.67
CA ARG A 417 4.21 -7.80 8.96
C ARG A 417 3.54 -8.33 7.70
N ILE A 418 3.50 -7.55 6.62
CA ILE A 418 2.96 -8.01 5.33
C ILE A 418 3.80 -9.18 4.81
N PHE A 419 5.12 -8.99 4.72
CA PHE A 419 6.03 -9.99 4.16
C PHE A 419 6.12 -11.27 5.01
N GLU A 420 6.07 -11.16 6.33
CA GLU A 420 6.06 -12.31 7.25
C GLU A 420 4.67 -12.95 7.40
N ASN A 421 3.62 -12.42 6.77
CA ASN A 421 2.22 -12.83 6.96
C ASN A 421 1.76 -12.74 8.42
N ARG A 422 2.19 -11.69 9.13
CA ARG A 422 1.92 -11.42 10.55
C ARG A 422 1.15 -10.12 10.78
N MET A 423 0.30 -9.76 9.81
CA MET A 423 -0.64 -8.66 10.02
C MET A 423 -1.55 -8.97 11.21
N GLU A 424 -2.00 -7.93 11.91
CA GLU A 424 -2.92 -8.04 13.03
C GLU A 424 -4.17 -7.22 12.70
N TYR A 425 -5.34 -7.80 12.98
CA TYR A 425 -6.61 -7.18 12.61
C TYR A 425 -7.61 -7.15 13.76
N THR A 426 -8.51 -6.17 13.69
CA THR A 426 -9.70 -6.07 14.53
C THR A 426 -10.94 -5.90 13.65
N ILE A 427 -12.02 -6.59 13.99
CA ILE A 427 -13.32 -6.41 13.34
C ILE A 427 -14.12 -5.40 14.17
N GLU A 428 -14.77 -4.46 13.49
CA GLU A 428 -15.75 -3.59 14.09
C GLU A 428 -17.03 -3.55 13.27
N GLN A 429 -18.13 -3.21 13.94
CA GLN A 429 -19.37 -2.82 13.32
C GLN A 429 -19.69 -1.36 13.65
N ARG A 430 -20.35 -0.68 12.72
CA ARG A 430 -20.92 0.64 13.00
C ARG A 430 -22.11 0.48 13.95
N LYS A 431 -22.06 1.14 15.11
CA LYS A 431 -23.17 1.13 16.09
C LYS A 431 -24.49 1.61 15.50
N ASP A 432 -24.43 2.58 14.59
CA ASP A 432 -25.59 3.14 13.89
C ASP A 432 -26.01 2.35 12.64
N LYS A 433 -25.19 1.39 12.19
CA LYS A 433 -25.45 0.54 11.02
C LYS A 433 -24.99 -0.91 11.27
N PRO A 434 -25.72 -1.68 12.10
CA PRO A 434 -25.42 -3.10 12.32
C PRO A 434 -25.32 -3.88 11.00
N GLY A 435 -24.34 -4.78 10.91
CA GLY A 435 -24.02 -5.52 9.69
C GLY A 435 -23.08 -4.82 8.70
N TYR A 436 -22.80 -3.54 8.93
CA TYR A 436 -21.73 -2.83 8.23
C TYR A 436 -20.40 -3.15 8.94
N PHE A 437 -19.65 -4.11 8.41
CA PHE A 437 -18.38 -4.53 8.98
C PHE A 437 -17.21 -3.75 8.39
N ARG A 438 -16.24 -3.49 9.26
CA ARG A 438 -14.92 -2.97 8.87
C ARG A 438 -13.86 -3.86 9.48
N LEU A 439 -12.91 -4.27 8.65
CA LEU A 439 -11.67 -4.88 9.11
C LEU A 439 -10.63 -3.78 9.22
N ARG A 440 -10.06 -3.58 10.41
CA ARG A 440 -8.99 -2.62 10.65
C ARG A 440 -7.66 -3.30 10.85
N GLU A 441 -6.62 -2.74 10.27
CA GLU A 441 -5.23 -3.02 10.65
C GLU A 441 -4.94 -2.38 12.01
N LYS A 442 -4.23 -3.08 12.88
CA LYS A 442 -4.14 -2.74 14.31
C LYS A 442 -3.14 -1.63 14.65
N ILE A 443 -2.03 -1.49 13.93
CA ILE A 443 -1.03 -0.43 14.19
C ILE A 443 -1.66 0.93 13.92
N THR A 444 -2.19 1.14 12.73
CA THR A 444 -2.68 2.44 12.31
C THR A 444 -4.17 2.61 12.56
N GLY A 445 -4.91 1.52 12.75
CA GLY A 445 -6.37 1.55 12.80
C GLY A 445 -7.00 1.80 11.43
N SER A 446 -6.26 1.73 10.33
CA SER A 446 -6.81 1.91 8.97
C SER A 446 -7.80 0.80 8.61
N VAL A 447 -8.92 1.18 7.97
CA VAL A 447 -9.90 0.22 7.46
C VAL A 447 -9.37 -0.39 6.16
N VAL A 448 -9.03 -1.68 6.20
CA VAL A 448 -8.45 -2.39 5.04
C VAL A 448 -9.48 -3.18 4.24
N ARG A 449 -10.60 -3.59 4.83
CA ARG A 449 -11.73 -4.27 4.17
C ARG A 449 -13.05 -3.76 4.72
N ILE A 450 -14.10 -3.81 3.91
CA ILE A 450 -15.45 -3.43 4.32
C ILE A 450 -16.50 -4.41 3.78
N GLN A 451 -17.60 -4.54 4.51
CA GLN A 451 -18.84 -5.13 4.02
C GLN A 451 -19.97 -4.15 4.32
N THR A 452 -20.80 -3.85 3.32
CA THR A 452 -22.01 -3.04 3.50
C THR A 452 -23.19 -3.90 3.98
N ASN A 453 -24.10 -3.28 4.74
CA ASN A 453 -25.40 -3.86 5.09
C ASN A 453 -26.54 -3.42 4.15
N ASP A 454 -26.26 -2.56 3.17
CA ASP A 454 -27.23 -2.17 2.14
C ASP A 454 -27.48 -3.37 1.19
N GLU A 455 -28.68 -3.95 1.28
CA GLU A 455 -29.05 -5.16 0.52
C GLU A 455 -29.06 -4.92 -0.99
N LEU A 456 -29.51 -3.75 -1.46
CA LEU A 456 -29.56 -3.41 -2.89
C LEU A 456 -28.16 -3.20 -3.45
N LEU A 457 -27.32 -2.44 -2.75
CA LEU A 457 -25.92 -2.25 -3.14
C LEU A 457 -25.17 -3.57 -3.12
N SER A 458 -25.28 -4.35 -2.04
CA SER A 458 -24.62 -5.65 -1.93
C SER A 458 -25.09 -6.60 -3.04
N GLY A 459 -26.39 -6.73 -3.26
CA GLY A 459 -26.96 -7.58 -4.30
C GLY A 459 -26.48 -7.17 -5.69
N SER A 460 -26.58 -5.89 -6.03
CA SER A 460 -26.14 -5.37 -7.32
C SER A 460 -24.65 -5.58 -7.53
N PHE A 461 -23.82 -5.19 -6.55
CA PHE A 461 -22.36 -5.27 -6.63
C PHE A 461 -21.90 -6.72 -6.83
N TRP A 462 -22.35 -7.65 -5.99
CA TRP A 462 -21.89 -9.04 -6.07
C TRP A 462 -22.46 -9.79 -7.26
N ASN A 463 -23.61 -9.39 -7.82
CA ASN A 463 -24.10 -9.93 -9.10
C ASN A 463 -23.18 -9.61 -10.29
N HIS A 464 -22.33 -8.59 -10.19
CA HIS A 464 -21.35 -8.27 -11.22
C HIS A 464 -20.00 -8.98 -11.01
N TYR A 465 -19.59 -9.25 -9.77
CA TYR A 465 -18.30 -9.89 -9.47
C TYR A 465 -18.37 -11.41 -9.30
N LEU A 466 -19.51 -11.97 -8.88
CA LEU A 466 -19.68 -13.42 -8.67
C LEU A 466 -20.11 -14.17 -9.95
N LYS A 467 -20.21 -13.50 -11.10
CA LYS A 467 -20.40 -14.15 -12.40
C LYS A 467 -19.07 -14.79 -12.85
N LYS A 468 -18.70 -15.91 -12.23
CA LYS A 468 -17.74 -16.88 -12.76
C LYS A 468 -18.19 -18.29 -12.45
#